data_AF-A0A349WX74-F1
#
_entry.id   AF-A0A349WX74-F1
#
_cell.length_a   1.000
_cell.length_b   1.000
_cell.length_c   1.000
_cell.angle_alpha   90.00
_cell.angle_beta   90.00
_cell.angle_gamma   90.00
#
_symmetry.space_group_name_H-M   'P 1'
#
loop_
_entity.id
_entity.type
_entity.pdbx_description
1 polymer ?
#
loop_
_entity_poly.entity_id
_entity_poly.type
_entity_poly.pdbx_seq_one_letter_code
_entity_poly.pdbx_strand_id
1 'polypeptide(L)'
;MRKELKNELEPINMAWPDFWNNVTKKLTKHPGKVLPVYLEVPGFEQPFGDYFIRLVREEKSVFIQVEDFSSNKFERGFLKGSSKNWILFQPGIYRLDITGQVFLR
;
A
#
# COMPACT_ATOMS: atom_id res chain seq x y z
N MET A 1 -18.46 -11.45 -0.98
CA MET A 1 -18.59 -10.74 0.30
C MET A 1 -17.19 -10.48 0.85
N ARG A 2 -16.64 -9.26 0.76
CA ARG A 2 -15.32 -8.96 1.33
C ARG A 2 -15.47 -8.38 2.75
N LYS A 3 -14.81 -9.05 3.70
CA LYS A 3 -14.83 -8.84 5.16
C LYS A 3 -13.86 -7.73 5.62
N GLU A 4 -13.33 -6.91 4.70
CA GLU A 4 -12.10 -6.15 4.93
C GLU A 4 -12.32 -4.82 5.69
N LEU A 5 -13.54 -4.25 5.67
CA LEU A 5 -13.86 -2.96 6.28
C LEU A 5 -13.54 -2.81 7.80
N LYS A 6 -13.45 -3.91 8.58
CA LYS A 6 -13.09 -3.80 10.01
C LYS A 6 -11.60 -3.56 10.27
N ASN A 7 -10.74 -3.89 9.31
CA ASN A 7 -9.28 -3.79 9.44
C ASN A 7 -8.63 -2.78 8.51
N GLU A 8 -9.45 -2.02 7.79
CA GLU A 8 -9.00 -0.94 6.90
C GLU A 8 -8.87 0.40 7.63
N LEU A 9 -7.89 1.19 7.23
CA LEU A 9 -7.76 2.60 7.56
C LEU A 9 -8.54 3.46 6.57
N GLU A 10 -8.72 4.73 6.89
CA GLU A 10 -9.24 5.70 5.91
C GLU A 10 -8.38 5.68 4.64
N PRO A 11 -9.01 5.52 3.46
CA PRO A 11 -8.32 5.49 2.18
C PRO A 11 -7.42 6.70 1.95
N ILE A 12 -6.42 6.54 1.09
CA ILE A 12 -5.53 7.62 0.71
C ILE A 12 -5.41 7.73 -0.82
N ASN A 13 -5.35 8.97 -1.30
CA ASN A 13 -5.10 9.27 -2.70
C ASN A 13 -3.61 9.14 -3.02
N MET A 14 -3.28 8.33 -4.02
CA MET A 14 -1.90 8.18 -4.50
C MET A 14 -1.34 9.48 -5.11
N ALA A 15 -2.19 10.37 -5.63
CA ALA A 15 -1.78 11.62 -6.25
C ALA A 15 -1.35 12.71 -5.24
N TRP A 16 -1.57 12.49 -3.94
CA TRP A 16 -1.20 13.49 -2.93
C TRP A 16 0.32 13.67 -2.84
N PRO A 17 0.80 14.91 -2.65
CA PRO A 17 2.18 15.16 -2.26
C PRO A 17 2.54 14.32 -1.02
N ASP A 18 3.79 13.86 -0.95
CA ASP A 18 4.29 13.08 0.18
C ASP A 18 3.54 11.76 0.45
N PHE A 19 2.87 11.19 -0.56
CA PHE A 19 2.13 9.93 -0.46
C PHE A 19 2.84 8.86 0.39
N TRP A 20 4.12 8.57 0.09
CA TRP A 20 4.87 7.55 0.81
C TRP A 20 5.15 7.89 2.27
N ASN A 21 5.37 9.17 2.59
CA ASN A 21 5.54 9.61 3.98
C ASN A 21 4.22 9.42 4.75
N ASN A 22 3.09 9.73 4.13
CA ASN A 22 1.76 9.56 4.71
C ASN A 22 1.39 8.09 4.90
N VAL A 23 1.63 7.24 3.91
CA VAL A 23 1.46 5.78 3.99
C VAL A 23 2.27 5.22 5.16
N THR A 24 3.56 5.56 5.23
CA THR A 24 4.46 5.06 6.27
C THR A 24 4.00 5.51 7.65
N LYS A 25 3.62 6.78 7.81
CA LYS A 25 3.11 7.34 9.07
C LYS A 25 1.79 6.70 9.50
N LYS A 26 0.85 6.47 8.58
CA LYS A 26 -0.43 5.81 8.89
C LYS A 26 -0.21 4.36 9.33
N LEU A 27 0.53 3.58 8.55
CA LEU A 27 0.75 2.16 8.83
C LEU A 27 1.60 1.90 10.08
N THR A 28 2.59 2.75 10.37
CA THR A 28 3.39 2.62 11.60
C THR A 28 2.59 2.95 12.87
N LYS A 29 1.64 3.88 12.80
CA LYS A 29 0.72 4.21 13.91
C LYS A 29 -0.36 3.16 14.15
N HIS A 30 -0.72 2.40 13.12
CA HIS A 30 -1.80 1.41 13.16
C HIS A 30 -1.30 0.04 12.70
N PRO A 31 -0.43 -0.62 13.50
CA PRO A 31 0.11 -1.93 13.13
C PRO A 31 -1.01 -2.96 12.93
N GLY A 32 -0.87 -3.80 11.91
CA GLY A 32 -1.86 -4.85 11.58
C GLY A 32 -3.10 -4.35 10.83
N LYS A 33 -3.21 -3.04 10.56
CA LYS A 33 -4.24 -2.49 9.69
C LYS A 33 -3.78 -2.45 8.24
N VAL A 34 -4.76 -2.43 7.34
CA VAL A 34 -4.59 -2.32 5.90
C VAL A 34 -4.99 -0.91 5.48
N LEU A 35 -4.26 -0.32 4.54
CA LEU A 35 -4.53 1.01 4.00
C LEU A 35 -5.02 0.88 2.56
N PRO A 36 -6.31 1.16 2.28
CA PRO A 36 -6.81 1.26 0.93
C PRO A 36 -6.18 2.46 0.20
N VAL A 37 -5.81 2.27 -1.05
CA VAL A 37 -5.27 3.34 -1.90
C VAL A 37 -6.12 3.48 -3.13
N TYR A 38 -6.52 4.71 -3.45
CA TYR A 38 -7.21 5.02 -4.70
C TYR A 38 -6.34 5.95 -5.54
N LEU A 39 -6.45 5.83 -6.86
CA LEU A 39 -5.89 6.75 -7.81
C LEU A 39 -7.01 7.70 -8.23
N GLU A 40 -6.94 8.96 -7.83
CA GLU A 40 -7.94 9.94 -8.27
C GLU A 40 -7.89 10.09 -9.80
N VAL A 41 -8.93 9.58 -10.45
CA VAL A 41 -9.21 9.80 -11.85
C VAL A 41 -10.38 10.80 -11.90
N PRO A 42 -10.20 12.00 -12.47
CA PRO A 42 -11.28 12.99 -12.55
C PRO A 42 -12.57 12.36 -13.11
N GLY A 43 -13.67 12.49 -12.37
CA GLY A 43 -14.99 11.97 -12.77
C GLY A 43 -15.34 10.56 -12.28
N PHE A 44 -14.53 9.92 -11.43
CA PHE A 44 -14.85 8.63 -10.82
C PHE A 44 -14.93 8.74 -9.30
N GLU A 45 -16.13 8.48 -8.73
CA GLU A 45 -16.24 8.14 -7.31
C GLU A 45 -15.79 6.69 -7.13
N GLN A 46 -14.66 6.48 -6.46
CA GLN A 46 -14.19 5.15 -6.10
C GLN A 46 -14.51 4.90 -4.61
N PRO A 47 -15.58 4.15 -4.30
CA PRO A 47 -15.92 3.82 -2.92
C PRO A 47 -14.92 2.82 -2.27
N PHE A 48 -13.98 2.27 -3.04
CA PHE A 48 -13.03 1.24 -2.63
C PHE A 48 -11.62 1.56 -3.13
N GLY A 49 -10.60 1.07 -2.43
CA GLY A 49 -9.20 1.19 -2.90
C GLY A 49 -8.98 0.40 -4.19
N ASP A 50 -8.19 0.96 -5.11
CA ASP A 50 -7.66 0.30 -6.30
C ASP A 50 -6.68 -0.83 -5.95
N TYR A 51 -6.05 -0.72 -4.79
CA TYR A 51 -5.20 -1.73 -4.18
C TYR A 51 -5.02 -1.39 -2.71
N PHE A 52 -4.34 -2.28 -1.99
CA PHE A 52 -4.14 -2.15 -0.55
C PHE A 52 -2.66 -2.15 -0.20
N ILE A 53 -2.31 -1.42 0.86
CA ILE A 53 -0.96 -1.39 1.42
C ILE A 53 -1.02 -1.81 2.89
N ARG A 54 -0.08 -2.63 3.34
CA ARG A 54 0.10 -2.94 4.77
C ARG A 54 1.56 -3.02 5.16
N LEU A 55 1.82 -2.91 6.47
CA LEU A 55 3.11 -3.22 7.05
C LEU A 55 3.17 -4.71 7.40
N VAL A 56 4.19 -5.41 6.93
CA VAL A 56 4.45 -6.81 7.28
C VAL A 56 5.75 -6.86 8.08
N ARG A 57 5.69 -7.45 9.27
CA ARG A 57 6.85 -7.69 10.12
C ARG A 57 7.15 -9.17 10.11
N GLU A 58 8.35 -9.51 9.71
CA GLU A 58 8.94 -10.84 9.79
C GLU A 58 10.16 -10.71 10.72
N GLU A 59 10.58 -11.79 11.40
CA GLU A 59 11.50 -11.78 12.56
C GLU A 59 12.51 -10.61 12.64
N LYS A 60 13.29 -10.39 11.56
CA LYS A 60 14.30 -9.33 11.47
C LYS A 60 14.06 -8.33 10.34
N SER A 61 12.92 -8.41 9.66
CA SER A 61 12.64 -7.64 8.46
C SER A 61 11.28 -6.95 8.54
N VAL A 62 11.22 -5.73 8.00
CA VAL A 62 9.97 -4.99 7.88
C VAL A 62 9.74 -4.63 6.44
N PHE A 63 8.57 -5.00 5.93
CA PHE A 63 8.17 -4.73 4.56
C PHE A 63 6.96 -3.82 4.52
N ILE A 64 6.94 -2.93 3.54
CA ILE A 64 5.68 -2.42 3.00
C ILE A 64 5.22 -3.44 1.95
N GLN A 65 4.03 -3.99 2.11
CA GLN A 65 3.41 -4.91 1.15
C GLN A 65 2.27 -4.20 0.43
N VAL A 66 2.20 -4.38 -0.89
CA VAL A 66 1.10 -3.94 -1.76
C VAL A 66 0.45 -5.17 -2.36
N GLU A 67 -0.88 -5.26 -2.27
CA GLU A 67 -1.65 -6.42 -2.70
C GLU A 67 -3.08 -6.05 -3.14
N ASP A 68 -3.81 -7.05 -3.64
CA ASP A 68 -5.24 -6.96 -3.96
C ASP A 68 -5.59 -5.85 -4.95
N PHE A 69 -4.82 -5.75 -6.03
CA PHE A 69 -5.13 -4.83 -7.13
C PHE A 69 -6.50 -5.16 -7.74
N SER A 70 -7.34 -4.13 -7.86
CA SER A 70 -8.69 -4.25 -8.43
C SER A 70 -8.68 -4.58 -9.92
N SER A 71 -7.56 -4.34 -10.62
CA SER A 71 -7.33 -4.80 -11.99
C SER A 71 -5.84 -4.80 -12.39
N ASN A 72 -5.52 -5.56 -13.45
CA ASN A 72 -4.20 -5.56 -14.10
C ASN A 72 -3.77 -4.18 -14.62
N LYS A 73 -4.70 -3.24 -14.80
CA LYS A 73 -4.37 -1.86 -15.17
C LYS A 73 -3.70 -1.14 -14.00
N PHE A 74 -4.24 -1.30 -12.78
CA PHE A 74 -3.69 -0.67 -11.58
C PHE A 74 -2.38 -1.29 -11.15
N GLU A 75 -2.24 -2.61 -11.23
CA GLU A 75 -0.97 -3.30 -10.95
C GLU A 75 0.15 -2.79 -11.87
N ARG A 76 -0.09 -2.74 -13.19
CA ARG A 76 0.88 -2.19 -14.15
C ARG A 76 1.15 -0.70 -13.93
N GLY A 77 0.12 0.07 -13.60
CA GLY A 77 0.25 1.49 -13.28
C GLY A 77 1.13 1.73 -12.06
N PHE A 78 0.93 0.96 -10.99
CA PHE A 78 1.74 0.99 -9.78
C PHE A 78 3.20 0.67 -10.08
N LEU A 79 3.49 -0.41 -10.81
CA LEU A 79 4.86 -0.79 -11.15
C LEU A 79 5.56 0.25 -12.03
N LYS A 80 4.85 0.83 -12.98
CA LYS A 80 5.40 1.88 -13.86
C LYS A 80 5.62 3.21 -13.13
N GLY A 81 4.73 3.56 -12.21
CA GLY A 81 4.75 4.82 -11.47
C GLY A 81 5.65 4.80 -10.24
N SER A 82 5.98 3.62 -9.71
CA SER A 82 6.86 3.51 -8.57
C SER A 82 8.34 3.60 -8.97
N SER A 83 9.06 4.56 -8.39
CA SER A 83 10.53 4.65 -8.47
C SER A 83 11.26 3.74 -7.47
N LYS A 84 10.54 3.00 -6.62
CA LYS A 84 11.12 2.15 -5.57
C LYS A 84 11.39 0.72 -6.07
N ASN A 85 12.40 0.08 -5.48
CA ASN A 85 12.80 -1.31 -5.78
C ASN A 85 11.84 -2.32 -5.13
N TRP A 86 10.67 -2.53 -5.74
CA TRP A 86 9.71 -3.54 -5.30
C TRP A 86 10.16 -4.94 -5.68
N ILE A 87 10.05 -5.86 -4.73
CA ILE A 87 10.27 -7.29 -4.90
C ILE A 87 8.92 -7.95 -5.15
N LEU A 88 8.81 -8.72 -6.23
CA LEU A 88 7.66 -9.60 -6.45
C LEU A 88 7.72 -10.75 -5.44
N PHE A 89 6.76 -10.81 -4.53
CA PHE A 89 6.69 -11.89 -3.52
C PHE A 89 5.82 -13.04 -4.02
N GLN A 90 4.65 -12.72 -4.57
CA GLN A 90 3.70 -13.63 -5.21
C GLN A 90 2.97 -12.87 -6.33
N PRO A 91 2.31 -13.54 -7.28
CA PRO A 91 1.48 -12.85 -8.27
C PRO A 91 0.51 -11.87 -7.61
N GLY A 92 0.52 -10.60 -8.01
CA GLY A 92 -0.31 -9.55 -7.41
C GLY A 92 0.15 -9.04 -6.04
N ILE A 93 1.29 -9.50 -5.51
CA ILE A 93 1.82 -9.10 -4.20
C ILE A 93 3.26 -8.64 -4.33
N TYR A 94 3.50 -7.38 -3.99
CA TYR A 94 4.80 -6.73 -4.05
C TYR A 94 5.24 -6.27 -2.68
N ARG A 95 6.53 -6.40 -2.38
CA ARG A 95 7.13 -5.98 -1.10
C ARG A 95 8.28 -5.01 -1.32
N LEU A 96 8.35 -4.00 -0.46
CA LEU A 96 9.49 -3.11 -0.34
C LEU A 96 10.10 -3.30 1.04
N ASP A 97 11.37 -3.70 1.08
CA ASP A 97 12.12 -3.80 2.33
C ASP A 97 12.40 -2.39 2.89
N ILE A 98 11.93 -2.14 4.11
CA ILE A 98 12.14 -0.90 4.85
C ILE A 98 12.81 -1.15 6.21
N THR A 99 13.39 -2.33 6.41
CA THR A 99 14.02 -2.77 7.65
C THR A 99 14.96 -1.69 8.20
N GLY A 100 15.90 -1.21 7.39
CA GLY A 100 16.86 -0.17 7.79
C GLY A 100 16.23 1.19 8.14
N GLN A 101 15.02 1.50 7.65
CA GLN A 101 14.35 2.78 7.93
C GLN A 101 13.59 2.76 9.26
N VAL A 102 13.19 1.56 9.72
CA VAL A 102 12.43 1.39 10.96
C VAL A 102 13.34 1.33 12.19
N PHE A 103 14.56 0.81 12.04
CA PHE A 103 15.53 0.67 13.14
C PHE A 103 16.45 1.89 13.35
N LEU A 104 16.31 2.96 12.55
CA LEU A 104 17.06 4.22 12.67
C LEU A 104 16.28 5.33 13.42
N ARG A 105 15.20 4.98 14.13
CA ARG A 105 14.48 5.83 15.07
C ARG A 105 14.46 5.19 16.44
#